data_AF-A0A0R0J6F0-F1
#
_entry.id   AF-A0A0R0J6F0-F1
#
_cell.length_a   1.000
_cell.length_b   1.000
_cell.length_c   1.000
_cell.angle_alpha   90.00
_cell.angle_beta   90.00
_cell.angle_gamma   90.00
#
_symmetry.space_group_name_H-M   'P 1'
#
loop_
_entity.id
_entity.type
_entity.pdbx_description
1 polymer ?
#
loop_
_entity_poly.entity_id
_entity_poly.type
_entity_poly.pdbx_seq_one_letter_code
_entity_poly.pdbx_strand_id
1 'polypeptide(L)'
;MGFPVGYVEVFFPNPFLHTLALLGLLRNLVFFLFHLLGLSDFFETEVAWPDPRPSDTAEARPPSVSALLIRDLLPVAKFGDSDIAARQNGCACAVCLFEFSEEEEIRCMRNCKHIFHRTCVDRWIDHDQKTCPLCRTPFVPDDMLDDYNQRLWAATGVNEFYTDYTSSF
;
A
#
# COMPACT_ATOMS: atom_id res chain seq x y z
N MET A 1 47.88 -2.45 -15.66
CA MET A 1 46.92 -2.56 -16.78
C MET A 1 45.57 -2.07 -16.27
N GLY A 2 45.22 -0.81 -16.56
CA GLY A 2 44.08 -0.10 -15.96
C GLY A 2 42.76 -0.43 -16.67
N PHE A 3 41.69 -0.56 -15.87
CA PHE A 3 40.32 -0.59 -16.35
C PHE A 3 39.85 0.84 -16.66
N PRO A 4 39.31 1.12 -17.86
CA PRO A 4 38.63 2.39 -18.10
C PRO A 4 37.22 2.32 -17.51
N VAL A 5 37.00 3.04 -16.41
CA VAL A 5 35.67 3.30 -15.86
C VAL A 5 35.02 4.36 -16.74
N GLY A 6 34.33 3.92 -17.80
CA GLY A 6 33.50 4.78 -18.62
C GLY A 6 32.20 5.09 -17.88
N TYR A 7 32.21 6.12 -17.03
CA TYR A 7 30.97 6.77 -16.63
C TYR A 7 30.41 7.46 -17.87
N VAL A 8 29.37 6.86 -18.46
CA VAL A 8 28.52 7.54 -19.43
C VAL A 8 27.86 8.65 -18.63
N GLU A 9 28.36 9.89 -18.78
CA GLU A 9 27.66 11.07 -18.31
C GLU A 9 26.32 11.10 -19.03
N VAL A 10 25.29 10.60 -18.35
CA VAL A 10 23.90 10.77 -18.75
C VAL A 10 23.61 12.25 -18.54
N PHE A 11 24.00 13.07 -19.52
CA PHE A 11 23.53 14.44 -19.68
C PHE A 11 22.02 14.33 -19.86
N PHE A 12 21.28 14.25 -18.75
CA PHE A 12 19.85 14.47 -18.77
C PHE A 12 19.68 15.92 -19.19
N PRO A 13 19.19 16.18 -20.41
CA PRO A 13 19.07 17.55 -20.87
C PRO A 13 18.11 18.26 -19.91
N ASN A 14 18.48 19.44 -19.39
CA ASN A 14 17.64 20.27 -18.52
C ASN A 14 16.13 20.27 -18.85
N PRO A 15 15.67 20.30 -20.11
CA PRO A 15 14.24 20.14 -20.42
C PRO A 15 13.61 18.90 -19.79
N PHE A 16 14.30 17.77 -19.72
CA PHE A 16 13.79 16.55 -19.09
C PHE A 16 13.52 16.75 -17.60
N LEU A 17 14.45 17.34 -16.86
CA LEU A 17 14.25 17.65 -15.44
C LEU A 17 13.12 18.67 -15.24
N HIS A 18 13.03 19.69 -16.11
CA HIS A 18 11.91 20.63 -16.08
C HIS A 18 10.57 19.96 -16.41
N THR A 19 10.52 19.02 -17.35
CA THR A 19 9.29 18.27 -17.65
C THR A 19 8.87 17.39 -16.48
N LEU A 20 9.80 16.70 -15.81
CA LEU A 20 9.51 15.91 -14.61
C LEU A 20 9.04 16.82 -13.46
N ALA A 21 9.69 17.97 -13.25
CA ALA A 21 9.29 18.94 -12.24
C ALA A 21 7.90 19.53 -12.54
N LEU A 22 7.61 19.85 -13.81
CA LEU A 22 6.30 20.35 -14.25
C LEU A 22 5.22 19.29 -14.08
N LEU A 23 5.50 18.02 -14.40
CA LEU A 23 4.58 16.91 -14.14
C LEU A 23 4.32 16.74 -12.64
N GLY A 24 5.35 16.86 -11.79
CA GLY A 24 5.21 16.84 -10.33
C GLY A 24 4.38 18.01 -9.80
N LEU A 25 4.57 19.21 -10.35
CA LEU A 25 3.84 20.41 -9.97
C LEU A 25 2.39 20.35 -10.45
N LEU A 26 2.13 19.91 -11.69
CA LEU A 26 0.78 19.66 -12.20
C LEU A 26 0.05 18.65 -11.34
N ARG A 27 0.73 17.54 -10.98
CA ARG A 27 0.18 16.55 -10.06
C ARG A 27 -0.25 17.22 -8.76
N ASN A 28 0.66 17.94 -8.09
CA ASN A 28 0.36 18.62 -6.82
C ASN A 28 -0.74 19.69 -6.96
N LEU A 29 -0.78 20.43 -8.06
CA LEU A 29 -1.81 21.43 -8.35
C LEU A 29 -3.18 20.76 -8.53
N VAL A 30 -3.24 19.64 -9.24
CA VAL A 30 -4.47 18.86 -9.42
C VAL A 30 -4.99 18.35 -8.07
N PHE A 31 -4.13 17.83 -7.19
CA PHE A 31 -4.51 17.44 -5.82
C PHE A 31 -4.97 18.63 -4.99
N PHE A 32 -4.24 19.74 -5.01
CA PHE A 32 -4.61 20.94 -4.28
C PHE A 32 -5.95 21.50 -4.77
N LEU A 33 -6.23 21.46 -6.07
CA LEU A 33 -7.54 21.83 -6.62
C LEU A 33 -8.63 20.86 -6.16
N PHE A 34 -8.40 19.54 -6.19
CA PHE A 34 -9.36 18.57 -5.64
C PHE A 34 -9.62 18.80 -4.14
N HIS A 35 -8.60 19.20 -3.39
CA HIS A 35 -8.72 19.63 -2.00
C HIS A 35 -9.55 20.89 -1.82
N LEU A 36 -9.22 21.96 -2.55
CA LEU A 36 -9.91 23.24 -2.45
C LEU A 36 -11.36 23.15 -2.87
N LEU A 37 -11.67 22.31 -3.85
CA LEU A 37 -13.03 22.07 -4.33
C LEU A 37 -13.86 21.20 -3.37
N GLY A 38 -13.28 20.72 -2.25
CA GLY A 38 -13.93 19.75 -1.37
C GLY A 38 -14.25 18.43 -2.07
N LEU A 39 -13.56 18.16 -3.19
CA LEU A 39 -13.69 16.94 -3.98
C LEU A 39 -12.71 15.85 -3.53
N SER A 40 -11.91 16.09 -2.48
CA SER A 40 -11.21 15.01 -1.79
C SER A 40 -12.19 13.93 -1.34
N ASP A 41 -13.37 14.36 -0.86
CA ASP A 41 -14.48 13.47 -0.49
C ASP A 41 -15.11 12.79 -1.72
N PHE A 42 -14.95 13.35 -2.92
CA PHE A 42 -15.42 12.79 -4.20
C PHE A 42 -14.46 11.77 -4.82
N PHE A 43 -13.14 11.86 -4.62
CA PHE A 43 -12.24 10.75 -4.97
C PHE A 43 -12.29 9.58 -3.98
N GLU A 44 -12.85 9.81 -2.79
CA GLU A 44 -13.36 8.75 -1.93
C GLU A 44 -14.72 8.18 -2.39
N THR A 45 -15.34 8.75 -3.43
CA THR A 45 -16.76 8.49 -3.75
C THR A 45 -17.09 8.47 -5.27
N GLU A 46 -16.17 8.05 -6.15
CA GLU A 46 -16.52 7.47 -7.47
C GLU A 46 -15.95 6.06 -7.72
N VAL A 47 -15.21 5.53 -6.74
CA VAL A 47 -15.49 4.18 -6.22
C VAL A 47 -16.01 4.40 -4.80
N ALA A 48 -17.27 4.84 -4.70
CA ALA A 48 -17.99 4.94 -3.45
C ALA A 48 -18.19 3.53 -2.88
N TRP A 49 -17.16 3.01 -2.21
CA TRP A 49 -17.39 1.92 -1.27
C TRP A 49 -18.20 2.53 -0.14
N PRO A 50 -19.39 2.00 0.18
CA PRO A 50 -20.24 2.57 1.22
C PRO A 50 -19.44 2.67 2.50
N ASP A 51 -19.16 3.90 2.94
CA ASP A 51 -18.80 4.14 4.33
C ASP A 51 -20.04 3.76 5.15
N PRO A 52 -19.96 2.78 6.08
CA PRO A 52 -21.07 2.48 6.96
C PRO A 52 -21.20 3.65 7.94
N ARG A 53 -21.88 4.71 7.52
CA ARG A 53 -22.62 5.54 8.47
C ARG A 53 -23.51 4.59 9.28
N PRO A 54 -23.68 4.78 10.59
CA PRO A 54 -24.33 3.79 11.48
C PRO A 54 -25.84 3.62 11.26
N SER A 55 -26.36 3.83 10.05
CA SER A 55 -27.77 4.12 9.82
C SER A 55 -28.37 3.54 8.53
N ASP A 56 -27.63 2.84 7.66
CA ASP A 56 -28.21 2.08 6.55
C ASP A 56 -27.35 0.85 6.23
N THR A 57 -27.94 -0.33 6.43
CA THR A 57 -27.38 -1.66 6.22
C THR A 57 -27.03 -1.92 4.75
N ALA A 58 -25.83 -1.54 4.32
CA ALA A 58 -25.16 -2.10 3.15
C ALA A 58 -23.89 -2.81 3.66
N GLU A 59 -23.94 -4.14 3.69
CA GLU A 59 -22.87 -4.98 4.25
C GLU A 59 -21.52 -4.69 3.57
N ALA A 60 -20.62 -4.00 4.27
CA ALA A 60 -19.23 -3.92 3.86
C ALA A 60 -18.71 -5.36 3.74
N ARG A 61 -18.31 -5.77 2.54
CA ARG A 61 -17.80 -7.12 2.29
C ARG A 61 -16.66 -7.38 3.28
N PRO A 62 -16.73 -8.45 4.10
CA PRO A 62 -15.67 -8.74 5.03
C PRO A 62 -14.35 -8.90 4.27
N PRO A 63 -13.22 -8.42 4.82
CA PRO A 63 -11.92 -8.60 4.21
C PRO A 63 -11.64 -10.09 3.99
N SER A 64 -10.96 -10.43 2.91
CA SER A 64 -10.58 -11.82 2.67
C SER A 64 -9.63 -12.30 3.76
N VAL A 65 -9.59 -13.62 3.99
CA VAL A 65 -8.61 -14.24 4.88
C VAL A 65 -7.18 -13.85 4.48
N SER A 66 -6.88 -13.80 3.18
CA SER A 66 -5.59 -13.33 2.66
C SER A 66 -5.28 -11.90 3.08
N ALA A 67 -6.27 -10.99 3.00
CA ALA A 67 -6.10 -9.60 3.40
C ALA A 67 -5.78 -9.45 4.88
N LEU A 68 -6.50 -10.19 5.73
CA LEU A 68 -6.25 -10.22 7.18
C LEU A 68 -4.84 -10.70 7.50
N LEU A 69 -4.43 -11.84 6.92
CA LEU A 69 -3.08 -12.38 7.14
C LEU A 69 -1.98 -11.41 6.69
N ILE A 70 -2.17 -10.70 5.57
CA ILE A 70 -1.22 -9.69 5.10
C ILE A 70 -1.16 -8.51 6.06
N ARG A 71 -2.30 -8.02 6.56
CA ARG A 71 -2.36 -6.90 7.52
C ARG A 71 -1.63 -7.22 8.82
N ASP A 72 -1.72 -8.45 9.29
CA ASP A 72 -1.03 -8.92 10.49
C ASP A 72 0.49 -8.97 10.29
N LEU A 73 0.95 -9.18 9.06
CA LEU A 73 2.37 -9.13 8.73
C LEU A 73 2.91 -7.70 8.70
N LEU A 74 2.10 -6.66 8.46
CA LEU A 74 2.60 -5.29 8.27
C LEU A 74 2.58 -4.47 9.57
N PRO A 75 3.74 -3.97 10.06
CA PRO A 75 3.78 -3.19 11.29
C PRO A 75 3.01 -1.88 11.14
N VAL A 76 2.28 -1.50 12.19
CA VAL A 76 1.61 -0.20 12.34
C VAL A 76 2.39 0.63 13.34
N ALA A 77 2.63 1.89 13.02
CA ALA A 77 3.22 2.87 13.92
C ALA A 77 2.53 4.23 13.73
N LYS A 78 2.62 5.11 14.71
CA LYS A 78 2.31 6.53 14.48
C LYS A 78 3.47 7.18 13.74
N PHE A 79 3.16 8.09 12.82
CA PHE A 79 4.21 8.73 12.02
C PHE A 79 5.21 9.48 12.90
N GLY A 80 4.74 10.25 13.89
CA GLY A 80 5.57 11.05 14.79
C GLY A 80 6.48 10.24 15.73
N ASP A 81 6.07 9.01 16.07
CA ASP A 81 6.86 8.12 16.93
C ASP A 81 7.90 7.31 16.13
N SER A 82 7.84 7.34 14.80
CA SER A 82 8.66 6.50 13.96
C SER A 82 9.98 7.20 13.59
N ASP A 83 11.12 6.57 13.90
CA ASP A 83 12.45 6.96 13.37
C ASP A 83 12.49 6.99 11.81
N ILE A 84 11.41 6.49 11.18
CA ILE A 84 11.22 6.40 9.75
C ILE A 84 10.93 7.78 9.14
N ALA A 85 10.28 8.68 9.88
CA ALA A 85 10.03 10.07 9.44
C ALA A 85 11.34 10.80 9.08
N ALA A 86 12.42 10.52 9.82
CA ALA A 86 13.75 11.07 9.54
C ALA A 86 14.45 10.41 8.33
N ARG A 87 14.01 9.22 7.89
CA ARG A 87 14.70 8.40 6.87
C ARG A 87 14.06 8.49 5.49
N GLN A 88 12.85 9.00 5.36
CA GLN A 88 12.17 9.13 4.07
C GLN A 88 11.94 10.60 3.74
N ASN A 89 12.58 11.06 2.67
CA ASN A 89 12.41 12.39 2.08
C ASN A 89 11.00 12.66 1.52
N GLY A 90 10.05 11.74 1.70
CA GLY A 90 8.66 11.87 1.26
C GLY A 90 7.75 12.00 2.46
N CYS A 91 7.31 13.22 2.76
CA CYS A 91 6.37 13.51 3.84
C CYS A 91 4.92 13.14 3.51
N ALA A 92 4.65 12.46 2.39
CA ALA A 92 3.30 12.19 1.91
C ALA A 92 3.07 10.73 1.49
N CYS A 93 1.86 10.24 1.71
CA CYS A 93 1.43 8.91 1.31
C CYS A 93 1.26 8.84 -0.21
N ALA A 94 1.90 7.90 -0.89
CA ALA A 94 1.79 7.82 -2.36
C ALA A 94 0.45 7.28 -2.88
N VAL A 95 -0.47 6.85 -1.99
CA VAL A 95 -1.81 6.38 -2.38
C VAL A 95 -2.79 7.55 -2.42
N CYS A 96 -2.95 8.27 -1.32
CA CYS A 96 -3.86 9.42 -1.23
C CYS A 96 -3.18 10.75 -1.59
N LEU A 97 -1.84 10.80 -1.56
CA LEU A 97 -0.99 11.95 -1.89
C LEU A 97 -1.05 13.11 -0.89
N PHE A 98 -1.53 12.83 0.32
CA PHE A 98 -1.51 13.72 1.47
C PHE A 98 -0.27 13.56 2.32
N GLU A 99 0.14 14.65 2.95
CA GLU A 99 1.17 14.64 3.97
C GLU A 99 0.76 13.83 5.20
N PHE A 100 1.74 13.21 5.86
CA PHE A 100 1.52 12.49 7.12
C PHE A 100 1.50 13.48 8.29
N SER A 101 0.50 13.36 9.16
CA SER A 101 0.48 14.05 10.45
C SER A 101 1.11 13.19 11.56
N GLU A 102 1.62 13.80 12.64
CA GLU A 102 2.36 13.10 13.70
C GLU A 102 1.52 12.00 14.38
N GLU A 103 0.22 12.25 14.55
CA GLU A 103 -0.75 11.36 15.17
C GLU A 103 -1.29 10.27 14.23
N GLU A 104 -1.06 10.38 12.92
CA GLU A 104 -1.60 9.44 11.95
C GLU A 104 -0.91 8.09 12.01
N GLU A 105 -1.72 7.03 11.89
CA GLU A 105 -1.23 5.67 11.80
C GLU A 105 -0.73 5.37 10.38
N ILE A 106 0.51 4.92 10.31
CA ILE A 106 1.18 4.51 9.09
C ILE A 106 1.51 3.03 9.12
N ARG A 107 1.62 2.43 7.94
CA ARG A 107 2.25 1.13 7.75
C ARG A 107 3.53 1.28 6.97
N CYS A 108 4.58 0.66 7.50
CA CYS A 108 5.86 0.55 6.82
C CYS A 108 6.01 -0.85 6.23
N MET A 109 6.25 -0.92 4.93
CA MET A 109 6.37 -2.20 4.23
C MET A 109 7.69 -2.90 4.59
N ARG A 110 7.65 -4.15 5.06
CA ARG A 110 8.89 -4.86 5.47
C ARG A 110 9.92 -5.00 4.34
N ASN A 111 9.46 -5.34 3.14
CA ASN A 111 10.34 -5.71 2.02
C ASN A 111 10.96 -4.51 1.29
N CYS A 112 10.20 -3.41 1.14
CA CYS A 112 10.63 -2.23 0.38
C CYS A 112 10.73 -0.95 1.21
N LYS A 113 10.33 -1.00 2.49
CA LYS A 113 10.35 0.11 3.44
C LYS A 113 9.47 1.31 3.09
N HIS A 114 8.72 1.31 1.98
CA HIS A 114 7.78 2.38 1.67
C HIS A 114 6.72 2.57 2.78
N ILE A 115 6.28 3.81 2.98
CA ILE A 115 5.30 4.19 4.01
C ILE A 115 4.01 4.63 3.34
N PHE A 116 2.88 4.23 3.94
CA PHE A 116 1.54 4.66 3.55
C PHE A 116 0.69 4.88 4.81
N HIS A 117 -0.39 5.65 4.70
CA HIS A 117 -1.42 5.64 5.76
C HIS A 117 -1.93 4.21 5.94
N ARG A 118 -2.15 3.81 7.19
CA ARG A 118 -2.71 2.50 7.53
C ARG A 118 -3.98 2.24 6.73
N THR A 119 -4.91 3.18 6.74
CA THR A 119 -6.20 3.10 6.04
C THR A 119 -6.04 2.93 4.53
N CYS A 120 -5.10 3.66 3.92
CA CYS A 120 -4.85 3.61 2.48
C CYS A 120 -4.35 2.23 2.01
N VAL A 121 -3.33 1.69 2.69
CA VAL A 121 -2.79 0.37 2.32
C VAL A 121 -3.72 -0.76 2.76
N ASP A 122 -4.46 -0.59 3.86
CA ASP A 122 -5.45 -1.57 4.31
C ASP A 122 -6.55 -1.74 3.26
N ARG A 123 -7.11 -0.64 2.73
CA ARG A 123 -8.08 -0.68 1.62
C ARG A 123 -7.48 -1.30 0.36
N TRP A 124 -6.22 -0.96 0.03
CA TRP A 124 -5.51 -1.57 -1.09
C TRP A 124 -5.43 -3.09 -0.97
N ILE A 125 -5.09 -3.60 0.21
CA ILE A 125 -5.03 -5.03 0.52
C ILE A 125 -6.41 -5.70 0.43
N ASP A 126 -7.47 -5.02 0.89
CA ASP A 126 -8.84 -5.54 0.80
C ASP A 126 -9.33 -5.72 -0.63
N HIS A 127 -8.78 -4.95 -1.58
CA HIS A 127 -9.01 -5.13 -3.02
C HIS A 127 -8.11 -6.19 -3.67
N ASP A 128 -7.70 -7.18 -2.88
CA ASP A 128 -6.87 -8.32 -3.26
C ASP A 128 -5.50 -7.93 -3.85
N GLN A 129 -5.03 -6.70 -3.58
CA GLN A 129 -3.71 -6.25 -4.00
C GLN A 129 -2.66 -6.67 -2.96
N LYS A 130 -1.76 -7.57 -3.35
CA LYS A 130 -0.73 -8.15 -2.46
C LYS A 130 0.67 -7.55 -2.64
N THR A 131 0.75 -6.39 -3.27
CA THR A 131 2.02 -5.74 -3.64
C THR A 131 2.03 -4.25 -3.30
N CYS A 132 3.24 -3.73 -3.07
CA CYS A 132 3.45 -2.32 -2.77
C CYS A 132 2.91 -1.39 -3.88
N PRO A 133 2.05 -0.41 -3.54
CA PRO A 133 1.53 0.55 -4.53
C PRO A 133 2.62 1.30 -5.30
N LEU A 134 3.80 1.51 -4.69
CA LEU A 134 4.91 2.26 -5.28
C LEU A 134 5.83 1.42 -6.17
N CYS A 135 6.28 0.26 -5.67
CA CYS A 135 7.33 -0.52 -6.34
C CYS A 135 6.91 -1.94 -6.71
N ARG A 136 5.66 -2.33 -6.44
CA ARG A 136 5.10 -3.66 -6.72
C ARG A 136 5.82 -4.83 -6.04
N THR A 137 6.71 -4.57 -5.08
CA THR A 137 7.28 -5.62 -4.23
C THR A 137 6.18 -6.33 -3.44
N PRO A 138 6.13 -7.67 -3.42
CA PRO A 138 5.15 -8.41 -2.63
C PRO A 138 5.18 -8.03 -1.15
N PHE A 139 4.01 -8.07 -0.51
CA PHE A 139 3.88 -7.81 0.92
C PHE A 139 4.41 -8.94 1.78
N VAL A 140 4.21 -10.18 1.33
CA VAL A 140 4.73 -11.38 1.97
C VAL A 140 6.18 -11.59 1.51
N PRO A 141 7.15 -11.61 2.43
CA PRO A 141 8.54 -11.97 2.12
C PRO A 141 8.65 -13.41 1.60
N ASP A 142 9.60 -13.68 0.70
CA ASP A 142 9.77 -15.01 0.08
C ASP A 142 10.03 -16.11 1.13
N ASP A 143 10.75 -15.79 2.22
CA ASP A 143 11.05 -16.71 3.33
C ASP A 143 9.84 -17.03 4.22
N MET A 144 8.78 -16.22 4.16
CA MET A 144 7.53 -16.44 4.90
C MET A 144 6.39 -16.95 4.00
N LEU A 145 6.64 -17.13 2.70
CA LEU A 145 5.60 -17.46 1.73
C LEU A 145 4.93 -18.81 2.04
N ASP A 146 5.71 -19.81 2.45
CA ASP A 146 5.21 -21.15 2.80
C ASP A 146 4.31 -21.13 4.05
N ASP A 147 4.74 -20.43 5.11
CA ASP A 147 3.93 -20.25 6.33
C ASP A 147 2.65 -19.45 6.04
N TYR A 148 2.74 -18.38 5.26
CA TYR A 148 1.58 -17.61 4.82
C TYR A 148 0.58 -18.48 4.03
N ASN A 149 1.07 -19.28 3.08
CA ASN A 149 0.22 -20.17 2.30
C ASN A 149 -0.41 -21.24 3.20
N GLN A 150 0.35 -21.86 4.10
CA GLN A 150 -0.18 -22.85 5.05
C GLN A 150 -1.29 -22.27 5.92
N ARG A 151 -1.13 -21.04 6.43
CA ARG A 151 -2.18 -20.33 7.20
C ARG A 151 -3.40 -20.02 6.35
N LEU A 152 -3.21 -19.61 5.10
CA LEU A 152 -4.30 -19.35 4.16
C LEU A 152 -5.09 -20.64 3.86
N TRP A 153 -4.40 -21.77 3.63
CA TRP A 153 -5.03 -23.08 3.42
C TRP A 153 -5.78 -23.57 4.67
N ALA A 154 -5.21 -23.38 5.86
CA ALA A 154 -5.85 -23.76 7.13
C ALA A 154 -7.13 -22.95 7.38
N ALA A 155 -7.09 -21.64 7.12
CA ALA A 155 -8.21 -20.73 7.35
C ALA A 155 -9.30 -20.79 6.26
N THR A 156 -8.99 -21.33 5.07
CA THR A 156 -9.97 -21.53 4.00
C THR A 156 -10.75 -22.85 4.13
N GLY A 157 -10.45 -23.69 5.14
CA GLY A 157 -11.18 -24.94 5.39
C GLY A 157 -10.93 -26.04 4.34
N VAL A 158 -9.99 -25.85 3.41
CA VAL A 158 -9.72 -26.81 2.33
C VAL A 158 -9.22 -28.16 2.88
N ASN A 159 -8.62 -28.17 4.08
CA ASN A 159 -8.17 -29.40 4.72
C ASN A 159 -9.34 -30.29 5.21
N GLU A 160 -10.50 -29.72 5.55
CA GLU A 160 -11.67 -30.52 5.96
C GLU A 160 -12.23 -31.35 4.79
N PHE A 161 -12.09 -30.85 3.56
CA PHE A 161 -12.57 -31.54 2.36
C PHE A 161 -11.75 -32.78 2.00
N TYR A 162 -10.45 -32.84 2.30
CA TYR A 162 -9.62 -34.01 2.00
C TYR A 162 -9.68 -35.09 3.09
N THR A 163 -9.91 -34.70 4.35
CA THR A 163 -10.08 -35.64 5.45
C THR A 163 -11.38 -36.43 5.34
N ASP A 164 -12.47 -35.80 4.87
CA ASP A 164 -13.75 -36.51 4.68
C ASP A 164 -13.67 -37.59 3.60
N TYR A 165 -12.99 -37.30 2.47
CA TYR A 165 -12.78 -38.26 1.38
C TYR A 165 -11.88 -39.44 1.77
N THR A 166 -10.95 -39.24 2.71
CA THR A 166 -10.02 -40.29 3.16
C THR A 166 -10.57 -41.12 4.33
N SER A 167 -11.56 -40.61 5.08
CA SER A 167 -12.29 -41.38 6.10
C SER A 167 -13.44 -42.24 5.55
N SER A 168 -13.77 -42.11 4.27
CA SER A 168 -14.81 -42.89 3.58
C SER A 168 -14.29 -44.09 2.78
N PHE A 169 -13.03 -44.51 2.98
CA PHE A 169 -12.43 -45.72 2.41
C PHE A 169 -11.99 -46.73 3.47
#